data_AF-A0A0M8YBE3-F1
#
_entry.id   AF-A0A0M8YBE3-F1
#
_cell.length_a   1.000
_cell.length_b   1.000
_cell.length_c   1.000
_cell.angle_alpha   90.00
_cell.angle_beta   90.00
_cell.angle_gamma   90.00
#
_symmetry.space_group_name_H-M   'P 1'
#
loop_
_entity.id
_entity.type
_entity.pdbx_description
1 polymer ?
#
loop_
_entity_poly.entity_id
_entity_poly.type
_entity_poly.pdbx_seq_one_letter_code
_entity_poly.pdbx_strand_id
1 'polypeptide(L)'
;MLAQLNADPEPDPLADVEYTGDLATDSTAELDALARGFRERTAREDERFRLATDSEFWFVLCFKSREEKDAFLRAARLFHLGDKYLDGRAAASALGVDLPEPDTGEEE
;
A
#
# COMPACT_ATOMS: atom_id res chain seq x y z
N MET A 1 5.67 9.52 13.07
CA MET A 1 5.35 9.50 14.52
C MET A 1 3.99 10.13 14.84
N LEU A 2 3.54 11.19 14.15
CA LEU A 2 2.22 11.80 14.40
C LEU A 2 1.01 10.94 13.97
N ALA A 3 1.13 10.08 12.95
CA ALA A 3 0.01 9.27 12.46
C ALA A 3 -0.46 8.15 13.42
N GLN A 4 0.42 7.67 14.32
CA GLN A 4 0.06 6.64 15.30
C GLN A 4 -0.72 7.18 16.50
N LEU A 5 -0.72 8.49 16.73
CA LEU A 5 -1.39 9.14 17.86
C LEU A 5 -2.89 9.36 17.62
N ASN A 6 -3.35 9.26 16.37
CA ASN A 6 -4.75 9.49 15.96
C ASN A 6 -5.39 8.26 15.28
N ALA A 7 -4.76 7.07 15.38
CA ALA A 7 -5.36 5.86 14.83
C ALA A 7 -6.57 5.45 15.68
N ASP A 8 -7.64 5.01 15.03
CA ASP A 8 -8.79 4.44 15.73
C ASP A 8 -8.33 3.23 16.56
N PRO A 9 -8.88 3.05 17.78
CA PRO A 9 -8.53 1.92 18.62
C PRO A 9 -8.88 0.61 17.91
N GLU A 10 -7.98 -0.38 18.02
CA GLU A 10 -8.24 -1.71 17.45
C GLU A 10 -9.52 -2.29 18.08
N PRO A 11 -10.39 -2.95 17.29
CA PRO A 11 -11.54 -3.66 17.80
C PRO A 11 -11.15 -4.64 18.92
N ASP A 12 -11.96 -4.67 19.98
CA ASP A 12 -11.79 -5.59 21.09
C ASP A 12 -12.04 -7.03 20.62
N PRO A 13 -11.05 -7.94 20.69
CA PRO A 13 -11.21 -9.32 20.24
C PRO A 13 -12.20 -10.12 21.08
N LEU A 14 -12.60 -9.63 22.26
CA LEU A 14 -13.54 -10.30 23.15
C LEU A 14 -14.98 -9.77 23.03
N ALA A 15 -15.24 -8.76 22.19
CA ALA A 15 -16.54 -8.10 22.10
C ALA A 15 -17.71 -9.05 21.80
N ASP A 16 -17.44 -10.13 21.05
CA ASP A 16 -18.43 -11.10 20.60
C ASP A 16 -18.33 -12.46 21.33
N VAL A 17 -17.64 -12.54 22.47
CA VAL A 17 -17.56 -13.77 23.28
C VAL A 17 -18.82 -13.91 24.14
N GLU A 18 -19.58 -14.97 23.91
CA GLU A 18 -20.74 -15.36 24.73
C GLU A 18 -20.28 -16.13 25.97
N TYR A 19 -20.63 -15.62 27.15
CA TYR A 19 -20.26 -16.22 28.44
C TYR A 19 -21.35 -17.15 28.96
N THR A 20 -20.96 -18.41 29.20
CA THR A 20 -21.85 -19.48 29.66
C THR A 20 -21.88 -19.59 31.20
N GLY A 21 -20.88 -19.02 31.87
CA GLY A 21 -20.69 -19.13 33.32
C GLY A 21 -19.89 -20.36 33.75
N ASP A 22 -19.51 -21.23 32.80
CA ASP A 22 -18.53 -22.30 33.04
C ASP A 22 -17.13 -21.81 32.74
N LEU A 23 -16.26 -21.81 33.76
CA LEU A 23 -14.92 -21.25 33.66
C LEU A 23 -14.09 -21.88 32.52
N ALA A 24 -14.17 -23.19 32.34
CA ALA A 24 -13.37 -23.88 31.34
C ALA A 24 -13.83 -23.56 29.92
N THR A 25 -15.15 -23.55 29.71
CA THR A 25 -15.78 -23.20 28.43
C THR A 25 -15.51 -21.74 28.06
N ASP A 26 -15.71 -20.82 29.00
CA ASP A 26 -15.52 -19.39 28.78
C ASP A 26 -14.05 -19.05 28.51
N SER A 27 -13.12 -19.65 29.28
CA SER A 27 -11.67 -19.47 29.04
C SER A 27 -11.23 -19.98 27.66
N THR A 28 -11.85 -21.06 27.17
CA THR A 28 -11.54 -21.59 25.83
C THR A 28 -12.02 -20.63 24.74
N ALA A 29 -13.24 -20.09 24.88
CA ALA A 29 -13.80 -19.12 23.95
C ALA A 29 -12.99 -17.82 23.89
N GLU A 30 -12.50 -17.32 25.03
CA GLU A 30 -11.63 -16.14 25.08
C GLU A 30 -10.30 -16.37 24.35
N LEU A 31 -9.65 -17.52 24.58
CA LEU A 31 -8.37 -17.83 23.94
C LEU A 31 -8.51 -17.98 22.41
N ASP A 32 -9.61 -18.59 21.95
CA ASP A 32 -9.89 -18.71 20.52
C ASP A 32 -10.17 -17.36 19.86
N ALA A 33 -10.94 -16.49 20.53
CA ALA A 33 -11.23 -15.15 20.07
C ALA A 33 -9.96 -14.28 20.00
N LEU A 34 -9.10 -14.34 21.03
CA LEU A 34 -7.79 -13.69 21.03
C LEU A 34 -6.89 -14.19 19.90
N ALA A 35 -6.81 -15.51 19.70
CA ALA A 35 -5.98 -16.09 18.65
C ALA A 35 -6.47 -15.68 17.25
N ARG A 36 -7.79 -15.57 17.04
CA ARG A 36 -8.39 -15.06 15.81
C ARG A 36 -8.04 -13.58 15.59
N GLY A 37 -8.24 -12.72 16.59
CA GLY A 37 -7.90 -11.30 16.51
C GLY A 37 -6.43 -11.06 16.19
N PHE A 38 -5.50 -11.86 16.74
CA PHE A 38 -4.09 -11.77 16.39
C PHE A 38 -3.80 -12.13 14.94
N ARG A 39 -4.41 -13.21 14.40
CA ARG A 39 -4.23 -13.61 13.00
C ARG A 39 -4.76 -12.56 12.03
N GLU A 40 -5.96 -12.05 12.30
CA GLU A 40 -6.59 -11.00 11.48
C GLU A 40 -5.75 -9.72 11.49
N ARG A 41 -5.24 -9.32 12.65
CA ARG A 41 -4.34 -8.17 12.77
C ARG A 41 -3.03 -8.39 12.01
N THR A 42 -2.43 -9.57 12.10
CA THR A 42 -1.23 -9.90 11.32
C THR A 42 -1.51 -9.82 9.82
N ALA A 43 -2.63 -10.38 9.35
CA ALA A 43 -3.00 -10.29 7.94
C ALA A 43 -3.23 -8.83 7.47
N ARG A 44 -3.89 -8.00 8.29
CA ARG A 44 -4.12 -6.58 8.00
C ARG A 44 -2.82 -5.76 7.99
N GLU A 45 -1.92 -6.06 8.92
CA GLU A 45 -0.60 -5.41 8.96
C GLU A 45 0.32 -5.92 7.84
N ASP A 46 0.22 -7.18 7.42
CA ASP A 46 0.92 -7.72 6.24
C ASP A 46 0.39 -7.10 4.94
N GLU A 47 -0.94 -6.93 4.82
CA GLU A 47 -1.56 -6.20 3.72
C GLU A 47 -1.12 -4.73 3.70
N ARG A 48 -1.14 -4.07 4.85
CA ARG A 48 -0.64 -2.70 5.01
C ARG A 48 0.86 -2.62 4.70
N PHE A 49 1.66 -3.60 5.09
CA PHE A 49 3.09 -3.68 4.82
C PHE A 49 3.36 -3.85 3.32
N ARG A 50 2.59 -4.71 2.64
CA ARG A 50 2.60 -4.87 1.17
C ARG A 50 2.27 -3.55 0.48
N LEU A 51 1.24 -2.83 0.96
CA LEU A 51 0.87 -1.51 0.45
C LEU A 51 1.90 -0.40 0.76
N ALA A 52 2.73 -0.57 1.80
CA ALA A 52 3.60 0.50 2.32
C ALA A 52 5.11 0.31 2.03
N THR A 53 5.60 -0.89 1.69
CA THR A 53 7.05 -1.21 1.65
C THR A 53 7.58 -1.62 0.28
N ASP A 54 6.80 -1.53 -0.78
CA ASP A 54 7.34 -1.29 -2.11
C ASP A 54 6.38 -0.34 -2.81
N SER A 55 6.92 0.65 -3.50
CA SER A 55 6.08 1.43 -4.40
C SER A 55 6.27 0.74 -5.74
N GLU A 56 5.36 -0.19 -6.09
CA GLU A 56 5.65 -1.35 -6.96
C GLU A 56 5.95 -1.03 -8.45
N PHE A 57 5.87 0.23 -8.89
CA PHE A 57 5.89 0.55 -10.33
C PHE A 57 6.70 1.81 -10.68
N TRP A 58 8.02 1.77 -10.46
CA TRP A 58 8.95 2.80 -10.99
C TRP A 58 9.93 2.19 -11.96
N PHE A 59 10.27 2.96 -13.00
CA PHE A 59 11.43 2.67 -13.83
C PHE A 59 12.36 3.88 -13.84
N VAL A 60 13.66 3.62 -13.97
CA VAL A 60 14.68 4.67 -13.94
C VAL A 60 15.59 4.53 -15.17
N LEU A 61 15.84 5.66 -15.83
CA LEU A 61 16.84 5.76 -16.89
C LEU A 61 18.15 6.30 -16.31
N CYS A 62 19.25 5.57 -16.54
CA CYS A 62 20.58 5.96 -16.10
C CYS A 62 21.40 6.46 -17.28
N PHE A 63 21.95 7.68 -17.17
CA PHE A 63 22.79 8.32 -18.17
C PHE A 63 24.22 8.50 -17.65
N LYS A 64 25.20 8.61 -18.55
CA LYS A 64 26.61 8.79 -18.16
C LYS A 64 26.92 10.22 -17.75
N SER A 65 26.08 11.18 -18.14
CA SER A 65 26.19 12.58 -17.75
C SER A 65 24.83 13.25 -17.54
N ARG A 66 24.84 14.43 -16.92
CA ARG A 66 23.63 15.25 -16.76
C ARG A 66 23.16 15.79 -18.12
N GLU A 67 24.10 16.13 -18.99
CA GLU A 67 23.84 16.67 -20.31
C GLU A 67 23.09 15.65 -21.18
N GLU A 68 23.47 14.37 -21.12
CA GLU A 68 22.75 13.28 -21.79
C GLU A 68 21.32 13.13 -21.26
N LYS A 69 21.16 13.12 -19.92
CA LYS A 69 19.84 13.05 -19.27
C LYS A 69 18.94 14.21 -19.71
N ASP A 70 19.46 15.43 -19.66
CA ASP A 70 18.72 16.64 -20.00
C ASP A 70 18.38 16.69 -21.49
N ALA A 71 19.31 16.28 -22.36
CA ALA A 71 19.07 16.17 -23.80
C ALA A 71 17.95 15.17 -24.10
N PHE A 72 17.98 13.99 -23.46
CA PHE A 72 16.92 12.99 -23.58
C PHE A 72 15.56 13.56 -23.13
N LEU A 73 15.48 14.15 -21.94
CA LEU A 73 14.24 14.71 -21.40
C LEU A 73 13.64 15.81 -22.29
N ARG A 74 14.49 16.66 -22.90
CA ARG A 74 14.01 17.69 -23.84
C ARG A 74 13.53 17.08 -25.15
N ALA A 75 14.29 16.14 -25.72
CA ALA A 75 13.91 15.47 -26.97
C ALA A 75 12.60 14.69 -26.82
N ALA A 76 12.42 14.01 -25.69
CA ALA A 76 11.22 13.28 -25.34
C ALA A 76 10.05 14.18 -24.90
N ARG A 77 10.24 15.51 -24.84
CA ARG A 77 9.27 16.49 -24.31
C ARG A 77 8.86 16.24 -22.85
N LEU A 78 9.69 15.58 -22.05
CA LEU A 78 9.42 15.23 -20.66
C LEU A 78 10.01 16.24 -19.65
N PHE A 79 10.94 17.10 -20.08
CA PHE A 79 11.69 18.00 -19.17
C PHE A 79 10.81 18.91 -18.30
N HIS A 80 9.61 19.26 -18.78
CA HIS A 80 8.67 20.12 -18.06
C HIS A 80 7.87 19.37 -16.97
N LEU A 81 7.83 18.04 -17.01
CA LEU A 81 7.16 17.19 -16.03
C LEU A 81 8.04 16.90 -14.81
N GLY A 82 9.36 17.03 -14.96
CA GLY A 82 10.35 16.76 -13.92
C GLY A 82 11.69 16.29 -14.49
N ASP A 83 12.70 16.16 -13.62
CA ASP A 83 14.06 15.78 -14.03
C ASP A 83 14.58 14.47 -13.39
N LYS A 84 13.80 13.88 -12.48
CA LYS A 84 14.12 12.68 -11.69
C LYS A 84 12.90 11.78 -11.45
N TYR A 85 11.83 12.35 -10.90
CA TYR A 85 10.55 11.66 -10.66
C TYR A 85 9.47 12.31 -11.52
N LEU A 86 8.83 11.52 -12.35
CA LEU A 86 7.80 11.97 -13.28
C LEU A 86 6.52 11.16 -13.04
N ASP A 87 5.37 11.80 -13.22
CA ASP A 87 4.10 11.09 -13.29
C ASP A 87 4.09 10.20 -14.56
N GLY A 88 3.88 8.90 -14.39
CA GLY A 88 3.93 7.93 -15.48
C GLY A 88 2.82 8.09 -16.51
N ARG A 89 1.62 8.55 -16.12
CA ARG A 89 0.50 8.79 -17.04
C ARG A 89 0.71 10.07 -17.84
N ALA A 90 1.21 11.13 -17.19
CA ALA A 90 1.59 12.36 -17.88
C ALA A 90 2.74 12.11 -18.86
N ALA A 91 3.74 11.31 -18.48
CA ALA A 91 4.81 10.90 -19.38
C ALA A 91 4.29 10.09 -20.57
N ALA A 92 3.37 9.13 -20.34
CA ALA A 92 2.75 8.35 -21.41
C ALA A 92 1.95 9.23 -22.38
N SER A 93 1.18 10.20 -21.87
CA SER A 93 0.48 11.17 -22.72
C SER A 93 1.43 12.02 -23.56
N ALA A 94 2.55 12.49 -22.98
CA ALA A 94 3.55 13.27 -23.70
C ALA A 94 4.28 12.46 -24.80
N LEU A 95 4.44 11.15 -24.57
CA LEU A 95 5.10 10.21 -25.49
C LEU A 95 4.13 9.59 -26.51
N GLY A 96 2.81 9.77 -26.35
CA GLY A 96 1.80 9.13 -27.20
C GLY A 96 1.69 7.62 -26.97
N VAL A 97 1.85 7.17 -25.73
CA VAL A 97 1.75 5.76 -25.32
C VAL A 97 0.39 5.51 -24.67
N ASP A 98 -0.35 4.54 -25.18
CA ASP A 98 -1.60 4.09 -24.57
C ASP A 98 -1.30 3.19 -23.37
N LEU A 99 -1.82 3.56 -22.20
CA LEU A 99 -1.69 2.77 -20.98
C LEU A 99 -2.97 1.97 -20.72
N PRO A 100 -2.86 0.75 -20.15
CA PRO A 100 -4.01 -0.01 -19.71
C PRO A 100 -4.79 0.76 -18.63
N GLU A 101 -6.09 0.46 -18.52
CA GLU A 101 -6.90 0.93 -17.41
C GLU A 101 -6.33 0.40 -16.09
N PRO A 102 -6.36 1.22 -15.03
CA PRO A 102 -5.89 0.75 -13.72
C PRO A 102 -6.77 -0.43 -13.28
N ASP A 103 -6.14 -1.50 -12.82
CA ASP A 103 -6.85 -2.54 -12.08
C ASP A 103 -7.29 -1.93 -10.75
N THR A 104 -8.57 -1.59 -10.63
CA THR A 104 -9.14 -0.95 -9.44
C THR A 104 -9.46 -1.97 -8.35
N GLY A 105 -9.34 -3.28 -8.62
CA GLY A 105 -9.64 -4.33 -7.64
C GLY A 105 -11.08 -4.31 -7.10
N GLU A 106 -11.99 -3.60 -7.77
CA GLU A 106 -13.41 -3.59 -7.43
C GLU A 106 -14.03 -4.89 -7.97
N GLU A 107 -14.05 -5.93 -7.11
CA GLU A 107 -14.86 -7.12 -7.35
C GLU A 107 -16.35 -6.72 -7.43
N GLU A 108 -17.03 -7.08 -8.52
CA GLU A 108 -18.49 -6.92 -8.73
C GLU A 108 -19.34 -7.72 -7.74
#